data_AF-A0A3N1XQY3-F1
#
_entry.id   AF-A0A3N1XQY3-F1
#
_cell.length_a   1.000
_cell.length_b   1.000
_cell.length_c   1.000
_cell.angle_alpha   90.00
_cell.angle_beta   90.00
_cell.angle_gamma   90.00
#
_symmetry.space_group_name_H-M   'P 1'
#
loop_
_entity.id
_entity.type
_entity.pdbx_description
1 polymer ?
#
loop_
_entity_poly.entity_id
_entity_poly.type
_entity_poly.pdbx_seq_one_letter_code
_entity_poly.pdbx_strand_id
1 'polypeptide(L)'
;MHETNEPGKKKLASLYHDLDGLIGYIECIQAESDNVDLNLNLRDITRKIKSTQAQMVEAVVKDVMGVYLPLEKNEMVQDINLDQAVVLIKEVENQAKRWGMSVVTSIYNSAARPVAVHCMDQSYIASFDVANNKAYASAALKMSTITLKNLSQPGQELYGIQHTNEGQIVIFGGGEPLIYKEKIIGSIGVSGGTEEEDTKLAEFGKNKLKEVMTWS
;
A
#
# COMPACT_ATOMS: atom_id res chain seq x y z
N MET A 1 -14.82 2.89 -33.74
CA MET A 1 -13.90 2.60 -34.85
C MET A 1 -12.81 3.65 -34.82
N HIS A 2 -11.67 3.38 -34.19
CA HIS A 2 -10.50 4.25 -34.28
C HIS A 2 -9.57 3.65 -35.32
N GLU A 3 -9.39 4.35 -36.45
CA GLU A 3 -8.35 4.01 -37.42
C GLU A 3 -7.00 4.00 -36.72
N THR A 4 -6.37 2.82 -36.72
CA THR A 4 -5.02 2.63 -36.18
C THR A 4 -4.04 3.46 -37.00
N ASN A 5 -3.26 4.30 -36.33
CA ASN A 5 -2.21 5.15 -36.90
C ASN A 5 -0.98 4.32 -37.38
N GLU A 6 -1.23 3.36 -38.29
CA GLU A 6 -0.25 2.44 -38.90
C GLU A 6 0.98 3.13 -39.53
N PRO A 7 0.84 4.26 -40.25
CA PRO A 7 1.99 4.93 -40.88
C PRO A 7 2.99 5.47 -39.85
N GLY A 8 2.50 5.95 -38.69
CA GLY A 8 3.34 6.47 -37.61
C GLY A 8 4.17 5.37 -36.92
N LYS A 9 3.57 4.19 -36.70
CA LYS A 9 4.24 3.03 -36.09
C LYS A 9 5.37 2.48 -36.96
N LYS A 10 5.13 2.37 -38.28
CA LYS A 10 6.14 1.93 -39.24
C LYS A 10 7.34 2.89 -39.30
N LYS A 11 7.09 4.20 -39.23
CA LYS A 11 8.15 5.23 -39.22
C LYS A 11 9.01 5.19 -37.95
N LEU A 12 8.41 4.96 -36.78
CA LEU A 12 9.12 4.86 -35.50
C LEU A 12 10.00 3.60 -35.42
N ALA A 13 9.49 2.45 -35.89
CA ALA A 13 10.28 1.22 -35.93
C ALA A 13 11.52 1.34 -36.83
N SER A 14 11.37 2.00 -37.99
CA SER A 14 12.50 2.32 -38.87
C SER A 14 13.53 3.19 -38.15
N LEU A 15 13.10 4.26 -37.49
CA LEU A 15 14.00 5.19 -36.80
C LEU A 15 14.74 4.53 -35.64
N TYR A 16 14.09 3.61 -34.90
CA TYR A 16 14.74 2.85 -33.83
C TYR A 16 15.85 1.94 -34.38
N HIS A 17 15.55 1.24 -35.49
CA HIS A 17 16.52 0.38 -36.18
C HIS A 17 17.72 1.16 -36.72
N ASP A 18 17.47 2.34 -37.29
CA ASP A 18 18.54 3.23 -37.80
C ASP A 18 19.48 3.68 -36.68
N LEU A 19 18.94 4.00 -35.49
CA LEU A 19 19.74 4.38 -34.32
C LEU A 19 20.56 3.20 -33.76
N ASP A 20 20.00 1.99 -33.75
CA ASP A 20 20.74 0.76 -33.37
C ASP A 20 21.90 0.50 -34.33
N GLY A 21 21.67 0.64 -35.64
CA GLY A 21 22.71 0.52 -36.64
C GLY A 21 23.84 1.54 -36.45
N LEU A 22 23.50 2.78 -36.09
CA LEU A 22 24.47 3.84 -35.85
C LEU A 22 25.30 3.59 -34.57
N ILE A 23 24.70 3.03 -33.52
CA ILE A 23 25.43 2.57 -32.33
C ILE A 23 26.44 1.49 -32.73
N GLY A 24 26.01 0.48 -33.50
CA GLY A 24 26.90 -0.60 -33.94
C GLY A 24 28.09 -0.09 -34.76
N TYR A 25 27.86 0.89 -35.64
CA TYR A 25 28.94 1.53 -36.40
C TYR A 25 29.94 2.29 -35.51
N ILE A 26 29.45 3.02 -34.51
CA ILE A 26 30.30 3.72 -33.54
C ILE A 26 31.11 2.71 -32.71
N GLU A 27 30.50 1.63 -32.25
CA GLU A 27 31.16 0.59 -31.46
C GLU A 27 32.29 -0.09 -32.27
N CYS A 28 32.11 -0.29 -33.60
CA CYS A 28 33.20 -0.74 -34.49
C CYS A 28 34.37 0.26 -34.56
N ILE A 29 34.09 1.56 -34.77
CA ILE A 29 35.14 2.59 -34.81
C ILE A 29 35.92 2.64 -33.49
N GLN A 30 35.22 2.50 -32.35
CA GLN A 30 35.85 2.48 -31.04
C GLN A 30 36.75 1.27 -30.82
N ALA A 31 36.40 0.11 -31.40
CA ALA A 31 37.21 -1.09 -31.30
C ALA A 31 38.50 -1.03 -32.14
N GLU A 32 38.49 -0.24 -33.22
CA GLU A 32 39.62 -0.11 -34.15
C GLU A 32 40.52 1.10 -33.88
N SER A 33 40.12 2.02 -32.98
CA SER A 33 40.83 3.27 -32.72
C SER A 33 41.59 3.28 -31.39
N ASP A 34 42.88 3.62 -31.44
CA ASP A 34 43.71 3.88 -30.25
C ASP A 34 43.62 5.34 -29.75
N ASN A 35 42.83 6.20 -30.41
CA ASN A 35 42.72 7.61 -30.05
C ASN A 35 41.77 7.81 -28.85
N VAL A 36 42.34 8.18 -27.70
CA VAL A 36 41.62 8.34 -26.43
C VAL A 36 40.53 9.41 -26.50
N ASP A 37 40.82 10.58 -27.07
CA ASP A 37 39.85 11.69 -27.15
C ASP A 37 38.70 11.37 -28.10
N LEU A 38 38.99 10.69 -29.22
CA LEU A 38 37.97 10.19 -30.13
C LEU A 38 37.06 9.18 -29.41
N ASN A 39 37.64 8.22 -28.70
CA ASN A 39 36.89 7.20 -27.99
C ASN A 39 35.99 7.77 -26.88
N LEU A 40 36.46 8.80 -26.16
CA LEU A 40 35.64 9.52 -25.16
C LEU A 40 34.43 10.21 -25.81
N ASN A 41 34.65 10.96 -26.89
CA ASN A 41 33.57 11.62 -27.62
C ASN A 41 32.56 10.61 -28.18
N LEU A 42 33.04 9.50 -28.75
CA LEU A 42 32.18 8.43 -29.25
C LEU A 42 31.35 7.78 -28.13
N ARG A 43 31.91 7.59 -26.92
CA ARG A 43 31.14 7.09 -25.76
C ARG A 43 30.01 8.04 -25.36
N ASP A 44 30.26 9.34 -25.38
CA ASP A 44 29.26 10.35 -25.06
C ASP A 44 28.16 10.41 -26.12
N ILE A 45 28.51 10.26 -27.39
CA ILE A 45 27.55 10.14 -28.49
C ILE A 45 26.70 8.88 -28.33
N THR A 46 27.30 7.72 -28.08
CA THR A 46 26.59 6.46 -27.83
C THR A 46 25.64 6.59 -26.64
N ARG A 47 26.04 7.25 -25.55
CA ARG A 47 25.18 7.49 -24.39
C ARG A 47 23.97 8.35 -24.76
N LYS A 48 24.16 9.42 -25.54
CA LYS A 48 23.06 10.28 -26.01
C LYS A 48 22.09 9.50 -26.90
N ILE A 49 22.58 8.69 -27.83
CA ILE A 49 21.73 7.87 -28.71
C ILE A 49 20.92 6.86 -27.90
N LYS A 50 21.56 6.11 -26.98
CA LYS A 50 20.87 5.15 -26.09
C LYS A 50 19.80 5.84 -25.23
N SER A 51 20.08 7.06 -24.75
CA SER A 51 19.09 7.87 -24.02
C SER A 51 17.90 8.26 -24.89
N THR A 52 18.12 8.65 -26.15
CA THR A 52 17.04 8.99 -27.08
C THR A 52 16.19 7.76 -27.43
N GLN A 53 16.80 6.59 -27.63
CA GLN A 53 16.08 5.34 -27.84
C GLN A 53 15.18 4.99 -26.65
N ALA A 54 15.68 5.15 -25.42
CA ALA A 54 14.88 4.92 -24.22
C ALA A 54 13.65 5.84 -24.16
N GLN A 55 13.82 7.13 -24.48
CA GLN A 55 12.72 8.10 -24.54
C GLN A 55 11.70 7.76 -25.63
N MET A 56 12.14 7.27 -26.79
CA MET A 56 11.25 6.83 -27.87
C MET A 56 10.42 5.62 -27.44
N VAL A 57 11.03 4.63 -26.78
CA VAL A 57 10.32 3.45 -26.25
C VAL A 57 9.30 3.87 -25.20
N GLU A 58 9.68 4.72 -24.25
CA GLU A 58 8.79 5.24 -23.21
C GLU A 58 7.57 5.97 -23.81
N ALA A 59 7.79 6.82 -24.80
CA ALA A 59 6.72 7.54 -25.49
C ALA A 59 5.73 6.58 -26.19
N VAL A 60 6.23 5.54 -26.87
CA VAL A 60 5.38 4.54 -27.54
C VAL A 60 4.63 3.68 -26.54
N VAL A 61 5.28 3.23 -25.46
CA VAL A 61 4.63 2.47 -24.39
C VAL A 61 3.50 3.30 -23.79
N LYS A 62 3.73 4.59 -23.50
CA LYS A 62 2.73 5.49 -22.95
C LYS A 62 1.54 5.70 -23.91
N ASP A 63 1.80 5.83 -25.21
CA ASP A 63 0.75 5.97 -26.24
C ASP A 63 -0.08 4.67 -26.37
N VAL A 64 0.58 3.51 -26.49
CA VAL A 64 -0.09 2.20 -26.59
C VAL A 64 -0.85 1.86 -25.31
N MET A 65 -0.27 2.10 -24.13
CA MET A 65 -0.93 1.89 -22.86
C MET A 65 -2.08 2.88 -22.63
N GLY A 66 -1.94 4.13 -23.09
CA GLY A 66 -3.00 5.13 -23.05
C GLY A 66 -4.23 4.78 -23.90
N VAL A 67 -4.03 4.00 -24.97
CA VAL A 67 -5.11 3.50 -25.83
C VAL A 67 -5.76 2.22 -25.29
N TYR A 68 -5.02 1.38 -24.55
CA TYR A 68 -5.52 0.08 -24.09
C TYR A 68 -6.10 0.04 -22.68
N LEU A 69 -5.94 1.07 -21.85
CA LEU A 69 -6.69 1.19 -20.61
C LEU A 69 -7.11 2.64 -20.36
N PRO A 70 -8.34 3.05 -20.75
CA PRO A 70 -9.10 3.93 -19.90
C PRO A 70 -9.60 3.07 -18.73
N LEU A 71 -8.69 2.54 -17.90
CA LEU A 71 -9.05 2.49 -16.50
C LEU A 71 -9.11 3.95 -16.13
N GLU A 72 -10.31 4.44 -15.83
CA GLU A 72 -10.42 5.58 -14.94
C GLU A 72 -9.31 5.42 -13.89
N LYS A 73 -8.56 6.48 -13.61
CA LYS A 73 -7.78 6.55 -12.38
C LYS A 73 -8.75 6.53 -11.19
N ASN A 74 -9.53 5.47 -11.04
CA ASN A 74 -9.78 4.90 -9.76
C ASN A 74 -8.37 4.53 -9.31
N GLU A 75 -7.71 5.42 -8.57
CA GLU A 75 -6.59 5.00 -7.75
C GLU A 75 -7.09 3.74 -7.05
N MET A 76 -6.55 2.59 -7.46
CA MET A 76 -6.72 1.36 -6.70
C MET A 76 -6.03 1.66 -5.40
N VAL A 77 -6.80 2.19 -4.45
CA VAL A 77 -6.36 2.28 -3.08
C VAL A 77 -6.24 0.82 -2.66
N GLN A 78 -5.01 0.32 -2.72
CA GLN A 78 -4.72 -1.03 -2.31
C GLN A 78 -4.96 -1.13 -0.81
N ASP A 79 -5.35 -2.33 -0.38
CA ASP A 79 -5.39 -2.68 1.03
C ASP A 79 -4.06 -2.35 1.71
N ILE A 80 -4.11 -2.12 3.02
CA ILE A 80 -2.89 -2.00 3.81
C ILE A 80 -2.03 -3.25 3.62
N ASN A 81 -0.80 -3.05 3.16
CA ASN A 81 0.14 -4.15 2.95
C ASN A 81 0.93 -4.47 4.23
N LEU A 82 1.74 -5.52 4.20
CA LEU A 82 2.51 -5.97 5.37
C LEU A 82 3.49 -4.89 5.87
N ASP A 83 4.24 -4.24 4.99
CA ASP A 83 5.24 -3.24 5.38
C ASP A 83 4.57 -2.04 6.07
N GLN A 84 3.46 -1.56 5.51
CA GLN A 84 2.65 -0.49 6.09
C GLN A 84 2.05 -0.92 7.44
N ALA A 85 1.52 -2.13 7.54
CA ALA A 85 0.99 -2.68 8.79
C ALA A 85 2.05 -2.73 9.88
N VAL A 86 3.26 -3.22 9.58
CA VAL A 86 4.37 -3.29 10.52
C VAL A 86 4.83 -1.91 10.98
N VAL A 87 4.92 -0.93 10.07
CA VAL A 87 5.26 0.46 10.42
C VAL A 87 4.18 1.05 11.33
N LEU A 88 2.90 0.86 10.99
CA LEU A 88 1.79 1.38 11.77
C LEU A 88 1.74 0.77 13.17
N ILE A 89 1.94 -0.54 13.29
CA ILE A 89 2.00 -1.22 14.58
C ILE A 89 3.14 -0.66 15.43
N LYS A 90 4.32 -0.42 14.85
CA LYS A 90 5.46 0.17 15.59
C LYS A 90 5.14 1.56 16.15
N GLU A 91 4.41 2.39 15.42
CA GLU A 91 3.95 3.69 15.94
C GLU A 91 3.05 3.52 17.18
N VAL A 92 2.12 2.54 17.13
CA VAL A 92 1.23 2.22 18.24
C VAL A 92 2.00 1.65 19.44
N GLU A 93 2.92 0.72 19.22
CA GLU A 93 3.78 0.16 20.27
C GLU A 93 4.62 1.25 20.95
N ASN A 94 5.17 2.19 20.18
CA ASN A 94 5.92 3.32 20.72
C ASN A 94 5.03 4.22 21.59
N GLN A 95 3.77 4.43 21.21
CA GLN A 95 2.81 5.18 22.01
C GLN A 95 2.39 4.42 23.27
N ALA A 96 2.15 3.11 23.17
CA ALA A 96 1.82 2.25 24.30
C ALA A 96 2.95 2.26 25.35
N LYS A 97 4.22 2.15 24.90
CA LYS A 97 5.40 2.28 25.79
C LYS A 97 5.43 3.61 26.52
N ARG A 98 5.11 4.72 25.84
CA ARG A 98 5.03 6.06 26.48
C ARG A 98 3.93 6.14 27.54
N TRP A 99 2.88 5.32 27.41
CA TRP A 99 1.80 5.22 28.41
C TRP A 99 2.06 4.15 29.48
N GLY A 100 3.22 3.49 29.45
CA GLY A 100 3.55 2.42 30.40
C GLY A 100 2.73 1.14 30.18
N MET A 101 2.23 0.94 28.96
CA MET A 101 1.38 -0.19 28.60
C MET A 101 2.13 -1.24 27.79
N SER A 102 1.72 -2.50 27.93
CA SER A 102 2.13 -3.61 27.06
C SER A 102 0.90 -4.18 26.37
N VAL A 103 0.80 -4.00 25.05
CA VAL A 103 -0.41 -4.31 24.28
C VAL A 103 -0.15 -5.32 23.16
N VAL A 104 -1.21 -5.98 22.72
CA VAL A 104 -1.28 -6.65 21.42
C VAL A 104 -1.93 -5.69 20.42
N THR A 105 -1.32 -5.56 19.25
CA THR A 105 -1.87 -4.78 18.12
C THR A 105 -2.04 -5.69 16.91
N SER A 106 -3.22 -5.67 16.30
CA SER A 106 -3.60 -6.46 15.13
C SER A 106 -4.04 -5.55 13.99
N ILE A 107 -3.57 -5.82 12.77
CA ILE A 107 -3.95 -5.13 11.54
C ILE A 107 -4.59 -6.14 10.59
N TYR A 108 -5.78 -5.81 10.10
CA TYR A 108 -6.52 -6.58 9.11
C TYR A 108 -6.67 -5.80 7.81
N ASN A 109 -6.77 -6.50 6.68
CA ASN A 109 -7.06 -5.90 5.38
C ASN A 109 -8.57 -5.66 5.19
N SER A 110 -9.00 -5.08 4.06
CA SER A 110 -10.42 -4.74 3.85
C SER A 110 -11.33 -5.96 3.70
N ALA A 111 -10.76 -7.13 3.39
CA ALA A 111 -11.44 -8.42 3.36
C ALA A 111 -11.51 -9.11 4.74
N ALA A 112 -11.20 -8.39 5.82
CA ALA A 112 -11.16 -8.89 7.19
C ALA A 112 -10.24 -10.11 7.38
N ARG A 113 -9.08 -10.11 6.70
CA ARG A 113 -8.00 -11.08 6.91
C ARG A 113 -6.84 -10.43 7.67
N PRO A 114 -6.23 -11.15 8.63
CA PRO A 114 -5.07 -10.64 9.35
C PRO A 114 -3.90 -10.40 8.39
N VAL A 115 -3.27 -9.23 8.51
CA VAL A 115 -2.06 -8.84 7.78
C VAL A 115 -0.85 -8.97 8.71
N ALA A 116 -0.95 -8.43 9.92
CA ALA A 116 0.10 -8.50 10.93
C ALA A 116 -0.50 -8.43 12.34
N VAL A 117 0.10 -9.15 13.28
CA VAL A 117 -0.22 -9.08 14.71
C VAL A 117 1.08 -9.06 15.50
N HIS A 118 1.26 -8.06 16.35
CA HIS A 118 2.40 -8.00 17.26
C HIS A 118 1.93 -8.08 18.70
N CYS A 119 2.62 -8.89 19.49
CA CYS A 119 2.42 -9.00 20.93
C CYS A 119 3.63 -8.38 21.63
N MET A 120 3.43 -7.26 22.33
CA MET A 120 4.50 -6.73 23.19
C MET A 120 4.78 -7.69 24.33
N ASP A 121 6.03 -7.77 24.76
CA ASP A 121 6.41 -8.48 25.98
C ASP A 121 5.58 -7.99 27.16
N GLN A 122 5.16 -8.91 28.04
CA GLN A 122 4.31 -8.62 29.21
C GLN A 122 2.87 -8.18 28.90
N SER A 123 2.43 -8.18 27.63
CA SER A 123 1.00 -8.06 27.34
C SER A 123 0.21 -9.26 27.88
N TYR A 124 -1.07 -9.05 28.21
CA TYR A 124 -1.93 -10.14 28.66
C TYR A 124 -2.09 -11.20 27.57
N ILE A 125 -2.01 -12.48 27.94
CA ILE A 125 -2.18 -13.60 26.99
C ILE A 125 -3.54 -13.52 26.28
N ALA A 126 -4.60 -13.16 27.02
CA ALA A 126 -5.95 -13.00 26.48
C ALA A 126 -6.07 -11.85 25.46
N SER A 127 -5.16 -10.88 25.47
CA SER A 127 -5.21 -9.74 24.55
C SER A 127 -4.95 -10.13 23.10
N PHE A 128 -4.35 -11.31 22.84
CA PHE A 128 -4.16 -11.78 21.46
C PHE A 128 -5.49 -11.95 20.72
N ASP A 129 -6.39 -12.76 21.28
CA ASP A 129 -7.70 -13.00 20.65
C ASP A 129 -8.56 -11.73 20.67
N VAL A 130 -8.49 -10.96 21.76
CA VAL A 130 -9.27 -9.72 21.89
C VAL A 130 -8.85 -8.68 20.85
N ALA A 131 -7.54 -8.45 20.63
CA ALA A 131 -7.07 -7.51 19.62
C ALA A 131 -7.44 -7.97 18.20
N ASN A 132 -7.29 -9.25 17.89
CA ASN A 132 -7.69 -9.82 16.60
C ASN A 132 -9.20 -9.68 16.35
N ASN A 133 -10.03 -9.99 17.34
CA ASN A 133 -11.47 -9.90 17.22
C ASN A 133 -11.97 -8.44 17.14
N LYS A 134 -11.28 -7.49 17.80
CA LYS A 134 -11.54 -6.05 17.63
C LYS A 134 -11.23 -5.59 16.21
N ALA A 135 -10.08 -5.98 15.66
CA ALA A 135 -9.72 -5.66 14.27
C ALA A 135 -10.72 -6.29 13.29
N TYR A 136 -11.03 -7.57 13.47
CA TYR A 136 -12.02 -8.30 12.66
C TYR A 136 -13.38 -7.62 12.69
N ALA A 137 -13.94 -7.36 13.88
CA ALA A 137 -15.24 -6.71 14.03
C ALA A 137 -15.28 -5.36 13.31
N SER A 138 -14.20 -4.58 13.44
CA SER A 138 -14.10 -3.28 12.78
C SER A 138 -13.99 -3.38 11.25
N ALA A 139 -13.24 -4.34 10.72
CA ALA A 139 -13.17 -4.60 9.27
C ALA A 139 -14.51 -5.11 8.71
N ALA A 140 -15.13 -6.08 9.39
CA ALA A 140 -16.36 -6.72 8.96
C ALA A 140 -17.55 -5.75 8.97
N LEU A 141 -17.66 -4.93 10.01
CA LEU A 141 -18.78 -4.00 10.21
C LEU A 141 -18.49 -2.57 9.78
N LYS A 142 -17.25 -2.29 9.33
CA LYS A 142 -16.82 -1.00 8.79
C LYS A 142 -17.05 0.18 9.74
N MET A 143 -16.93 -0.06 11.04
CA MET A 143 -17.11 0.93 12.11
C MET A 143 -16.18 0.63 13.28
N SER A 144 -16.01 1.59 14.20
CA SER A 144 -15.24 1.33 15.42
C SER A 144 -16.02 0.41 16.37
N THR A 145 -15.30 -0.37 17.18
CA THR A 145 -15.93 -1.24 18.16
C THR A 145 -16.57 -0.45 19.31
N ILE A 146 -16.13 0.79 19.55
CA ILE A 146 -16.77 1.68 20.51
C ILE A 146 -18.12 2.21 20.00
N THR A 147 -18.25 2.47 18.69
CA THR A 147 -19.55 2.77 18.08
C THR A 147 -20.47 1.55 18.15
N LEU A 148 -19.95 0.37 17.81
CA LEU A 148 -20.71 -0.89 17.88
C LEU A 148 -21.23 -1.19 19.29
N LYS A 149 -20.45 -0.89 20.34
CA LYS A 149 -20.87 -1.05 21.73
C LYS A 149 -22.21 -0.38 22.01
N ASN A 150 -22.41 0.85 21.53
CA ASN A 150 -23.65 1.58 21.74
C ASN A 150 -24.82 0.92 21.01
N LEU A 151 -24.60 0.42 19.78
CA LEU A 151 -25.64 -0.22 18.96
C LEU A 151 -26.02 -1.62 19.43
N SER A 152 -25.20 -2.26 20.26
CA SER A 152 -25.35 -3.66 20.70
C SER A 152 -25.87 -3.80 22.13
N GLN A 153 -26.24 -2.71 22.80
CA GLN A 153 -26.82 -2.75 24.14
C GLN A 153 -28.22 -3.40 24.13
N PRO A 154 -28.69 -3.96 25.27
CA PRO A 154 -30.08 -4.40 25.42
C PRO A 154 -31.07 -3.33 24.95
N GLY A 155 -31.97 -3.71 24.04
CA GLY A 155 -32.96 -2.82 23.46
C GLY A 155 -32.48 -1.95 22.28
N GLN A 156 -31.23 -2.10 21.83
CA GLN A 156 -30.70 -1.44 20.64
C GLN A 156 -30.76 -2.36 19.41
N GLU A 157 -30.60 -1.77 18.22
CA GLU A 157 -30.83 -2.45 16.93
C GLU A 157 -29.97 -3.70 16.70
N LEU A 158 -28.74 -3.71 17.24
CA LEU A 158 -27.78 -4.81 17.06
C LEU A 158 -27.60 -5.66 18.33
N TYR A 159 -28.57 -5.64 19.24
CA TYR A 159 -28.51 -6.46 20.45
C TYR A 159 -28.33 -7.95 20.11
N GLY A 160 -27.28 -8.58 20.65
CA GLY A 160 -26.95 -9.99 20.41
C GLY A 160 -25.98 -10.25 19.26
N ILE A 161 -25.52 -9.21 18.55
CA ILE A 161 -24.57 -9.36 17.42
C ILE A 161 -23.27 -10.07 17.82
N GLN A 162 -22.84 -9.96 19.07
CA GLN A 162 -21.66 -10.65 19.61
C GLN A 162 -21.76 -12.19 19.57
N HIS A 163 -22.97 -12.76 19.38
CA HIS A 163 -23.17 -14.20 19.25
C HIS A 163 -23.09 -14.69 17.80
N THR A 164 -22.96 -13.79 16.83
CA THR A 164 -22.75 -14.11 15.42
C THR A 164 -21.27 -14.35 15.10
N ASN A 165 -20.95 -14.83 13.90
CA ASN A 165 -19.57 -15.01 13.42
C ASN A 165 -18.72 -15.79 14.45
N GLU A 166 -19.26 -16.88 15.00
CA GLU A 166 -18.57 -17.72 15.98
C GLU A 166 -18.07 -16.97 17.23
N GLY A 167 -18.69 -15.83 17.58
CA GLY A 167 -18.29 -15.02 18.72
C GLY A 167 -17.14 -14.04 18.44
N GLN A 168 -16.72 -13.89 17.19
CA GLN A 168 -15.61 -13.00 16.82
C GLN A 168 -15.96 -11.51 16.89
N ILE A 169 -17.24 -11.14 17.03
CA ILE A 169 -17.65 -9.73 17.13
C ILE A 169 -17.49 -9.23 18.57
N VAL A 170 -16.38 -8.53 18.81
CA VAL A 170 -16.14 -7.81 20.09
C VAL A 170 -16.90 -6.48 20.11
N ILE A 171 -17.71 -6.30 21.15
CA ILE A 171 -18.61 -5.15 21.34
C ILE A 171 -18.14 -4.15 22.41
N PHE A 172 -16.82 -4.01 22.56
CA PHE A 172 -16.20 -2.98 23.40
C PHE A 172 -14.99 -2.35 22.70
N GLY A 173 -14.64 -1.14 23.11
CA GLY A 173 -13.68 -0.26 22.43
C GLY A 173 -12.27 -0.83 22.22
N GLY A 174 -11.56 -0.31 21.21
CA GLY A 174 -10.20 -0.69 20.83
C GLY A 174 -10.04 -1.22 19.40
N GLY A 175 -11.10 -1.26 18.58
CA GLY A 175 -11.02 -1.53 17.15
C GLY A 175 -11.46 -0.32 16.32
N GLU A 176 -10.73 -0.01 15.25
CA GLU A 176 -10.97 1.15 14.38
C GLU A 176 -10.77 0.79 12.89
N PRO A 177 -11.62 1.30 11.98
CA PRO A 177 -11.39 1.13 10.54
C PRO A 177 -10.26 2.04 10.07
N LEU A 178 -9.42 1.53 9.18
CA LEU A 178 -8.35 2.28 8.54
C LEU A 178 -8.86 2.84 7.22
N ILE A 179 -9.05 4.16 7.17
CA ILE A 179 -9.62 4.87 6.03
C ILE A 179 -8.54 5.72 5.36
N TYR A 180 -8.28 5.48 4.09
CA TYR A 180 -7.37 6.27 3.27
C TYR A 180 -8.03 6.63 1.94
N LYS A 181 -7.98 7.91 1.56
CA LYS A 181 -8.66 8.44 0.37
C LYS A 181 -10.13 7.99 0.28
N GLU A 182 -10.84 8.16 1.39
CA GLU A 182 -12.28 7.81 1.55
C GLU A 182 -12.63 6.33 1.39
N LYS A 183 -11.64 5.45 1.25
CA LYS A 183 -11.83 3.99 1.17
C LYS A 183 -11.32 3.32 2.44
N ILE A 184 -12.05 2.32 2.93
CA ILE A 184 -11.57 1.44 4.00
C ILE A 184 -10.55 0.48 3.37
N ILE A 185 -9.31 0.56 3.84
CA ILE A 185 -8.18 -0.26 3.36
C ILE A 185 -7.81 -1.38 4.34
N GLY A 186 -8.49 -1.42 5.48
CA GLY A 186 -8.23 -2.35 6.57
C GLY A 186 -8.84 -1.89 7.89
N SER A 187 -8.37 -2.48 8.98
CA SER A 187 -8.71 -2.09 10.34
C SER A 187 -7.54 -2.35 11.29
N ILE A 188 -7.60 -1.73 12.45
CA ILE A 188 -6.70 -1.93 13.56
C ILE A 188 -7.47 -2.40 14.79
N GLY A 189 -6.90 -3.30 15.58
CA GLY A 189 -7.38 -3.71 16.88
C GLY A 189 -6.27 -3.68 17.92
N VAL A 190 -6.52 -3.07 19.08
CA VAL A 190 -5.59 -2.98 20.21
C VAL A 190 -6.21 -3.59 21.45
N SER A 191 -5.42 -4.37 22.20
CA SER A 191 -5.80 -4.84 23.53
C SER A 191 -4.62 -4.94 24.47
N GLY A 192 -4.78 -4.46 25.70
CA GLY A 192 -3.81 -4.68 26.78
C GLY A 192 -3.99 -3.73 27.97
N GLY A 193 -4.82 -2.70 27.84
CA GLY A 193 -5.21 -1.82 28.94
C GLY A 193 -6.69 -1.89 29.28
N THR A 194 -7.18 -0.78 29.82
CA THR A 194 -8.61 -0.50 29.93
C THR A 194 -9.23 -0.28 28.53
N GLU A 195 -10.55 -0.40 28.43
CA GLU A 195 -11.27 -0.11 27.17
C GLU A 195 -10.97 1.30 26.63
N GLU A 196 -10.89 2.29 27.52
CA GLU A 196 -10.60 3.67 27.14
C GLU A 196 -9.19 3.82 26.57
N GLU A 197 -8.19 3.19 27.20
CA GLU A 197 -6.81 3.23 26.72
C GLU A 197 -6.65 2.47 25.39
N ASP A 198 -7.25 1.29 25.26
CA ASP A 198 -7.27 0.52 24.01
C ASP A 198 -7.90 1.34 22.88
N THR A 199 -9.02 2.02 23.15
CA THR A 199 -9.71 2.89 22.17
C THR A 199 -8.84 4.05 21.75
N LYS A 200 -8.19 4.74 22.71
CA LYS A 200 -7.29 5.86 22.41
C LYS A 200 -6.05 5.41 21.63
N LEU A 201 -5.49 4.24 21.90
CA LEU A 201 -4.36 3.69 21.13
C LEU A 201 -4.77 3.30 19.70
N ALA A 202 -5.94 2.66 19.53
CA ALA A 202 -6.46 2.33 18.20
C ALA A 202 -6.74 3.59 17.38
N GLU A 203 -7.33 4.62 18.00
CA GLU A 203 -7.55 5.93 17.37
C GLU A 203 -6.23 6.63 17.01
N PHE A 204 -5.21 6.57 17.89
CA PHE A 204 -3.87 7.05 17.59
C PHE A 204 -3.29 6.36 16.34
N GLY A 205 -3.38 5.03 16.25
CA GLY A 205 -2.98 4.28 15.06
C GLY A 205 -3.74 4.73 13.81
N LYS A 206 -5.07 4.78 13.85
CA LYS A 206 -5.90 5.30 12.75
C LYS A 206 -5.43 6.68 12.28
N ASN A 207 -5.08 7.58 13.20
CA ASN A 207 -4.62 8.93 12.87
C ASN A 207 -3.22 8.94 12.23
N LYS A 208 -2.34 8.00 12.59
CA LYS A 208 -1.01 7.82 11.98
C LYS A 208 -1.03 7.20 10.59
N LEU A 209 -2.15 6.60 10.18
CA LEU A 209 -2.28 5.94 8.89
C LEU A 209 -1.84 6.83 7.71
N LYS A 210 -2.22 8.11 7.68
CA LYS A 210 -1.87 9.00 6.57
C LYS A 210 -0.36 9.14 6.38
N GLU A 211 0.40 9.23 7.46
CA GLU A 211 1.87 9.34 7.42
C GLU A 211 2.47 8.04 6.85
N VAL A 212 1.98 6.88 7.32
CA VAL A 212 2.43 5.56 6.87
C VAL A 212 2.14 5.34 5.37
N MET A 213 0.96 5.74 4.89
CA MET A 213 0.56 5.54 3.49
C MET A 213 1.32 6.45 2.51
N THR A 214 1.98 7.51 2.98
CA THR A 214 2.75 8.43 2.12
C THR A 214 4.21 8.03 1.91
N TRP A 215 4.67 6.97 2.58
CA TRP A 215 6.06 6.48 2.55
C TRP A 215 6.28 5.31 1.56
N SER A 216 5.29 4.98 0.73
CA SER A 216 5.32 3.88 -0.26
C SER A 216 5.42 4.39 -1.69
#